data_AF-A0A212CTR0-F1
#
_entry.id   AF-A0A212CTR0-F1
#
_cell.length_a   1.000
_cell.length_b   1.000
_cell.length_c   1.000
_cell.angle_alpha   90.00
_cell.angle_beta   90.00
_cell.angle_gamma   90.00
#
_symmetry.space_group_name_H-M   'P 1'
#
loop_
_entity.id
_entity.type
_entity.pdbx_description
1 polymer ?
#
loop_
_entity_poly.entity_id
_entity_poly.type
_entity_poly.pdbx_seq_one_letter_code
_entity_poly.pdbx_strand_id
1 'polypeptide(L)'
;MSFLKLSIAVYDRMRADQKKFGKASWAAAAERMEKLQYAVSKETLQMMRAKEICLEQKKHALKEEMQSLQGGTEAIARLDQLEADYYDLQLQLYEVQFEILKCEELLLTAQLESIKRLIS
;
A
#
# COMPACT_ATOMS: atom_id res chain seq x y z
N MET A 1 -0.24 6.57 -5.53
CA MET A 1 -1.53 6.05 -5.02
C MET A 1 -2.66 6.10 -6.05
N SER A 2 -2.66 7.05 -6.99
CA SER A 2 -3.65 7.13 -8.08
C SER A 2 -3.60 5.93 -9.04
N PHE A 3 -2.41 5.47 -9.43
CA PHE A 3 -2.25 4.42 -10.46
C PHE A 3 -2.76 3.02 -10.05
N LEU A 4 -2.51 2.57 -8.81
CA LEU A 4 -3.03 1.28 -8.33
C LEU A 4 -4.57 1.28 -8.28
N LYS A 5 -5.16 2.36 -7.74
CA LYS A 5 -6.62 2.53 -7.69
C LYS A 5 -7.24 2.58 -9.10
N LEU A 6 -6.59 3.26 -10.04
CA LEU A 6 -7.01 3.28 -11.45
C LEU A 6 -6.93 1.89 -12.07
N SER A 7 -5.86 1.14 -11.82
CA SER A 7 -5.69 -0.23 -12.34
C SER A 7 -6.81 -1.16 -11.85
N ILE A 8 -7.16 -1.11 -10.56
CA ILE A 8 -8.26 -1.89 -9.99
C ILE A 8 -9.58 -1.52 -10.66
N ALA A 9 -9.90 -0.23 -10.75
CA ALA A 9 -11.14 0.23 -11.37
C ALA A 9 -11.26 -0.18 -12.86
N VAL A 10 -10.14 -0.14 -13.59
CA VAL A 10 -10.08 -0.61 -14.98
C VAL A 10 -10.31 -2.13 -15.05
N TYR A 11 -9.71 -2.91 -14.15
CA TYR A 11 -9.92 -4.36 -14.11
C TYR A 11 -11.37 -4.73 -13.79
N ASP A 12 -11.98 -4.08 -12.80
CA ASP A 12 -13.37 -4.31 -12.43
C ASP A 12 -14.33 -4.01 -13.58
N ARG A 13 -14.09 -2.89 -14.28
CA ARG A 13 -14.89 -2.54 -15.45
C ARG A 13 -14.72 -3.55 -16.57
N MET A 14 -13.48 -3.98 -16.83
CA MET A 14 -13.18 -4.99 -17.83
C MET A 14 -13.89 -6.31 -17.50
N ARG A 15 -13.89 -6.76 -16.24
CA ARG A 15 -14.63 -7.95 -15.77
C ARG A 15 -16.14 -7.80 -15.97
N ALA A 16 -16.72 -6.63 -15.70
CA ALA A 16 -18.14 -6.37 -15.95
C ALA A 16 -18.51 -6.47 -17.43
N ASP A 17 -17.59 -6.09 -18.32
CA ASP A 17 -17.79 -6.13 -19.76
C ASP A 17 -17.42 -7.49 -20.40
N GLN A 18 -17.00 -8.50 -19.62
CA GLN A 18 -16.61 -9.84 -20.09
C GLN A 18 -17.60 -10.45 -21.08
N LYS A 19 -18.91 -10.37 -20.82
CA LYS A 19 -19.96 -10.96 -21.66
C LYS A 19 -20.05 -10.33 -23.06
N LYS A 20 -19.43 -9.17 -23.28
CA LYS A 20 -19.40 -8.45 -24.55
C LYS A 20 -18.19 -8.82 -25.41
N PHE A 21 -17.21 -9.55 -24.85
CA PHE A 21 -16.00 -9.97 -25.55
C PHE A 21 -16.08 -11.43 -26.00
N GLY A 22 -15.52 -11.73 -27.17
CA GLY A 22 -15.31 -13.11 -27.62
C GLY A 22 -14.33 -13.85 -26.70
N LYS A 23 -14.51 -15.17 -26.53
CA LYS A 23 -13.73 -16.00 -25.58
C LYS A 23 -12.20 -15.85 -25.74
N ALA A 24 -11.71 -15.83 -26.98
CA ALA A 24 -10.28 -15.67 -27.28
C ALA A 24 -9.77 -14.25 -26.97
N SER A 25 -10.52 -13.22 -27.36
CA SER A 25 -10.18 -11.82 -27.08
C SER A 25 -10.21 -11.51 -25.59
N TRP A 26 -11.17 -12.08 -24.86
CA TRP A 26 -11.27 -11.99 -23.40
C TRP A 26 -10.05 -12.63 -22.72
N ALA A 27 -9.69 -13.87 -23.10
CA ALA A 27 -8.55 -14.56 -22.50
C ALA A 27 -7.24 -13.79 -22.67
N ALA A 28 -6.97 -13.26 -23.88
CA ALA A 28 -5.76 -12.48 -24.15
C ALA A 28 -5.73 -11.14 -23.38
N ALA A 29 -6.87 -10.47 -23.25
CA ALA A 29 -6.98 -9.24 -22.47
C ALA A 29 -6.80 -9.51 -20.97
N ALA A 30 -7.45 -10.56 -20.44
CA ALA A 30 -7.38 -10.96 -19.04
C ALA A 30 -5.95 -11.27 -18.61
N GLU A 31 -5.23 -12.08 -19.40
CA GLU A 31 -3.83 -12.42 -19.12
C GLU A 31 -2.93 -11.18 -19.04
N ARG A 32 -3.09 -10.23 -19.99
CA ARG A 32 -2.32 -8.98 -19.99
C ARG A 32 -2.65 -8.12 -18.77
N MET A 33 -3.93 -8.02 -18.43
CA MET A 33 -4.36 -7.21 -17.30
C MET A 33 -3.88 -7.78 -15.96
N GLU A 34 -3.86 -9.10 -15.81
CA GLU A 34 -3.30 -9.77 -14.63
C GLU A 34 -1.80 -9.51 -14.47
N LYS A 35 -1.03 -9.58 -15.57
CA LYS A 35 0.41 -9.24 -15.55
C LYS A 35 0.64 -7.78 -15.14
N LEU A 36 -0.17 -6.86 -15.67
CA LEU A 36 -0.10 -5.43 -15.31
C LEU A 36 -0.47 -5.20 -13.84
N GLN A 37 -1.56 -5.79 -13.37
CA GLN A 37 -2.00 -5.68 -11.98
C GLN A 37 -0.95 -6.24 -11.02
N TYR A 38 -0.35 -7.38 -11.35
CA TYR A 38 0.75 -7.96 -10.59
C TYR A 38 1.95 -7.01 -10.51
N ALA A 39 2.42 -6.49 -11.66
CA ALA A 39 3.56 -5.58 -11.70
C ALA A 39 3.31 -4.31 -10.87
N VAL A 40 2.16 -3.63 -11.08
CA VAL A 40 1.82 -2.41 -10.34
C VAL A 40 1.65 -2.66 -8.85
N SER A 41 1.03 -3.78 -8.46
CA SER A 41 0.87 -4.13 -7.03
C SER A 41 2.22 -4.42 -6.38
N LYS A 42 3.13 -5.08 -7.09
CA LYS A 42 4.49 -5.37 -6.60
C LYS A 42 5.34 -4.10 -6.44
N GLU A 43 5.33 -3.21 -7.43
CA GLU A 43 6.02 -1.91 -7.34
C GLU A 43 5.44 -1.03 -6.23
N THR A 44 4.10 -1.00 -6.12
CA THR A 44 3.43 -0.25 -5.04
C THR A 44 3.80 -0.82 -3.67
N LEU A 45 3.84 -2.15 -3.51
CA LEU A 45 4.27 -2.80 -2.28
C LEU A 45 5.72 -2.42 -1.92
N GLN A 46 6.65 -2.47 -2.87
CA GLN A 46 8.04 -2.08 -2.65
C GLN A 46 8.15 -0.61 -2.20
N MET A 47 7.43 0.30 -2.88
CA MET A 47 7.39 1.71 -2.50
C MET A 47 6.81 1.90 -1.09
N MET A 48 5.73 1.21 -0.74
CA MET A 48 5.12 1.34 0.59
C MET A 48 6.01 0.77 1.69
N ARG A 49 6.71 -0.35 1.46
CA ARG A 49 7.71 -0.89 2.39
C ARG A 49 8.87 0.08 2.61
N ALA A 50 9.35 0.75 1.56
CA ALA A 50 10.36 1.81 1.70
C ALA A 50 9.82 2.99 2.53
N LYS A 51 8.57 3.40 2.29
CA LYS A 51 7.92 4.47 3.06
C LYS A 51 7.75 4.09 4.53
N GLU A 52 7.37 2.85 4.83
CA GLU A 52 7.26 2.31 6.20
C GLU A 52 8.59 2.45 6.94
N ILE A 53 9.69 2.00 6.34
CA ILE A 53 11.04 2.12 6.91
C ILE A 53 11.39 3.58 7.21
N CYS A 54 11.16 4.50 6.26
CA CYS A 54 11.46 5.92 6.47
C CYS A 54 10.62 6.54 7.58
N LEU A 55 9.35 6.16 7.72
CA LEU A 55 8.48 6.67 8.78
C LEU A 55 8.89 6.12 10.15
N GLU A 56 9.24 4.84 10.25
CA GLU A 56 9.75 4.26 11.50
C GLU A 56 11.06 4.92 11.95
N GLN A 57 11.96 5.23 11.01
CA GLN A 57 13.19 5.98 11.31
C GLN A 57 12.88 7.38 11.88
N LYS A 58 11.96 8.12 11.26
CA LYS A 58 11.53 9.45 11.76
C LYS A 58 10.90 9.35 13.14
N LYS A 59 10.04 8.36 13.34
CA LYS A 59 9.37 8.11 14.62
C LYS A 59 10.39 7.74 15.71
N HIS A 60 11.42 6.98 15.38
CA HIS A 60 12.51 6.65 16.29
C HIS A 60 13.31 7.90 16.68
N ALA A 61 13.73 8.71 15.71
CA ALA A 61 14.44 9.96 15.96
C ALA A 61 13.63 10.93 16.84
N LEU A 62 12.30 11.00 16.62
CA LEU A 62 11.41 11.81 17.44
C LEU A 62 11.38 11.35 18.90
N LYS A 63 11.36 10.02 19.13
CA LYS A 63 11.46 9.47 20.50
C LYS A 63 12.79 9.83 21.16
N GLU A 64 13.89 9.77 20.43
CA GLU A 64 15.21 10.18 20.95
C GLU A 64 15.22 11.65 21.33
N GLU A 65 14.62 12.52 20.50
CA GLU A 65 14.49 13.94 20.80
C GLU A 65 13.69 14.18 22.08
N MET A 66 12.53 13.52 22.24
CA MET A 66 11.71 13.62 23.45
C MET A 66 12.48 13.18 24.70
N GLN A 67 13.30 12.13 24.60
CA GLN A 67 14.13 11.64 25.71
C GLN A 67 15.29 12.58 26.05
N SER A 68 15.75 13.39 25.09
CA SER A 68 16.85 14.33 25.27
C SER A 68 16.45 15.66 25.93
N LEU A 69 15.14 15.93 26.06
CA LEU A 69 14.65 17.18 26.63
C LEU A 69 15.03 17.30 28.11
N GLN A 70 15.62 18.44 28.47
CA GLN A 70 15.94 18.79 29.84
C GLN A 70 14.75 19.52 30.48
N GLY A 71 14.47 19.26 31.76
CA GLY A 71 13.27 19.78 32.43
C GLY A 71 13.14 21.31 32.44
N GLY A 72 11.90 21.79 32.49
CA GLY A 72 11.56 23.21 32.50
C GLY A 72 10.23 23.47 31.78
N THR A 73 9.65 24.65 31.96
CA THR A 73 8.33 24.99 31.36
C THR A 73 8.36 25.00 29.83
N GLU A 74 9.48 25.43 29.24
CA GLU A 74 9.68 25.40 27.78
C GLU A 74 9.81 23.97 27.24
N ALA A 75 10.36 23.05 28.05
CA ALA A 75 10.50 21.65 27.68
C ALA A 75 9.15 20.91 27.66
N ILE A 76 8.20 21.33 28.52
CA ILE A 76 6.83 20.78 28.51
C ILE A 76 6.12 21.16 27.20
N ALA A 77 6.17 22.43 26.82
CA ALA A 77 5.56 22.87 25.56
C ALA A 77 6.21 22.20 24.33
N ARG A 78 7.54 21.98 24.37
CA ARG A 78 8.23 21.23 23.32
C ARG A 78 7.83 19.75 23.30
N LEU A 79 7.68 19.14 24.48
CA LEU A 79 7.24 17.75 24.61
C LEU A 79 5.83 17.55 24.03
N ASP A 80 4.89 18.45 24.34
CA ASP A 80 3.52 18.40 23.81
C ASP A 80 3.50 18.42 22.27
N GLN A 81 4.35 19.27 21.66
CA GLN A 81 4.49 19.31 20.21
C GLN A 81 5.08 18.02 19.64
N LEU A 82 6.13 17.48 20.28
CA LEU A 82 6.73 16.22 19.84
C LEU A 82 5.77 15.05 19.99
N GLU A 83 4.91 15.04 21.01
CA GLU A 83 3.85 14.04 21.16
C GLU A 83 2.83 14.12 20.02
N ALA A 84 2.38 15.33 19.65
CA ALA A 84 1.48 15.53 18.52
C ALA A 84 2.10 15.00 17.21
N ASP A 85 3.35 15.37 16.93
CA ASP A 85 4.09 14.91 15.75
C ASP A 85 4.26 13.36 15.76
N TYR A 86 4.45 12.77 16.94
CA TYR A 86 4.58 11.33 17.11
C TYR A 86 3.30 10.60 16.73
N TYR A 87 2.15 11.09 17.20
CA TYR A 87 0.86 10.50 16.89
C TYR A 87 0.50 10.67 15.40
N ASP A 88 0.83 11.81 14.80
CA ASP A 88 0.65 12.01 13.36
C ASP A 88 1.50 11.04 12.53
N LEU A 89 2.76 10.81 12.91
CA LEU A 89 3.61 9.80 12.28
C LEU A 89 3.05 8.39 12.48
N GLN A 90 2.49 8.10 13.65
CA GLN A 90 1.89 6.80 13.94
C GLN A 90 0.63 6.55 13.08
N LEU A 91 -0.21 7.57 12.88
CA LEU A 91 -1.34 7.48 11.96
C LEU A 91 -0.88 7.21 10.52
N GLN A 92 0.13 7.95 10.04
CA GLN A 92 0.70 7.71 8.71
C GLN A 92 1.29 6.32 8.54
N LEU A 93 1.91 5.75 9.59
CA LEU A 93 2.41 4.37 9.57
C LEU A 93 1.27 3.38 9.39
N TYR A 94 0.15 3.55 10.11
CA TYR A 94 -1.02 2.68 9.94
C TYR A 94 -1.62 2.77 8.53
N GLU A 95 -1.68 3.96 7.94
CA GLU A 95 -2.11 4.12 6.55
C GLU A 95 -1.20 3.35 5.58
N VAL A 96 0.11 3.45 5.77
CA VAL A 96 1.09 2.73 4.93
C VAL A 96 0.96 1.22 5.11
N GLN A 97 0.84 0.74 6.35
CA GLN A 97 0.64 -0.68 6.65
C GLN A 97 -0.66 -1.21 6.04
N PHE A 98 -1.74 -0.42 6.07
CA PHE A 98 -2.99 -0.78 5.44
C PHE A 98 -2.86 -0.90 3.92
N GLU A 99 -2.14 0.02 3.27
CA GLU A 99 -1.89 -0.06 1.82
C GLU A 99 -0.96 -1.22 1.45
N ILE A 100 0.02 -1.57 2.30
CA ILE A 100 0.84 -2.78 2.15
C ILE A 100 -0.07 -4.02 2.14
N LEU A 101 -0.95 -4.16 3.13
CA LEU A 101 -1.86 -5.30 3.25
C LEU A 101 -2.75 -5.45 2.00
N LYS A 102 -3.28 -4.35 1.47
CA LYS A 102 -4.06 -4.38 0.21
C LYS A 102 -3.23 -4.87 -0.98
N CYS A 103 -1.98 -4.43 -1.09
CA CYS A 103 -1.11 -4.90 -2.17
C CYS A 103 -0.81 -6.39 -2.05
N GLU A 104 -0.57 -6.87 -0.83
CA GLU A 104 -0.34 -8.29 -0.54
C GLU A 104 -1.58 -9.14 -0.86
N GLU A 105 -2.77 -8.70 -0.45
CA GLU A 105 -4.04 -9.36 -0.78
C GLU A 105 -4.26 -9.46 -2.31
N LEU A 106 -4.01 -8.37 -3.05
CA LEU A 106 -4.15 -8.36 -4.51
C LEU A 106 -3.18 -9.33 -5.18
N LEU A 107 -1.92 -9.36 -4.73
CA LEU A 107 -0.91 -10.28 -5.28
C LEU A 107 -1.29 -11.74 -5.02
N LEU A 108 -1.72 -12.06 -3.79
CA LEU A 108 -2.15 -13.42 -3.42
C LEU A 108 -3.41 -13.85 -4.20
N THR A 109 -4.37 -12.95 -4.37
CA THR A 109 -5.61 -13.22 -5.12
C THR A 109 -5.31 -13.48 -6.59
N ALA A 110 -4.45 -12.66 -7.21
CA ALA A 110 -4.03 -12.86 -8.59
C ALA A 110 -3.29 -14.19 -8.79
N GLN A 111 -2.42 -14.57 -7.85
CA GLN A 111 -1.74 -15.87 -7.87
C GLN A 111 -2.73 -17.03 -7.74
N LEU A 112 -3.71 -16.93 -6.84
CA LEU A 112 -4.75 -17.94 -6.66
C LEU A 112 -5.61 -18.11 -7.92
N GLU A 113 -6.03 -17.02 -8.56
CA GLU A 113 -6.78 -17.05 -9.82
C GLU A 113 -5.97 -17.72 -10.94
N SER A 114 -4.66 -17.43 -11.02
CA SER A 114 -3.77 -18.06 -12.00
C SER A 114 -3.67 -19.57 -11.77
N ILE A 115 -3.50 -20.02 -10.53
CA ILE A 115 -3.43 -21.45 -10.18
C ILE A 115 -4.74 -22.16 -10.54
N LYS A 116 -5.89 -21.57 -10.20
CA LYS A 116 -7.20 -22.14 -10.52
C LYS A 116 -7.39 -22.36 -12.02
N ARG A 117 -6.90 -21.44 -12.86
CA ARG A 117 -6.92 -21.56 -14.32
C ARG A 117 -5.97 -22.63 -14.87
N LEU A 118 -4.85 -22.90 -14.20
CA LEU A 118 -3.91 -23.95 -14.62
C LEU A 118 -4.43 -25.36 -14.30
N ILE A 119 -5.30 -25.48 -13.29
CA ILE A 119 -5.86 -26.76 -12.83
C ILE A 119 -7.22 -27.08 -13.48
N SER A 120 -7.91 -26.07 -14.03
CA SER A 120 -9.20 -26.23 -14.76
C SER A 120 -8.99 -26.47 -16.25
#